data_AF-A0A4Z0PRS3-F1
#
_entry.id   AF-A0A4Z0PRS3-F1
#
_cell.length_a   1.000
_cell.length_b   1.000
_cell.length_c   1.000
_cell.angle_alpha   90.00
_cell.angle_beta   90.00
_cell.angle_gamma   90.00
#
_symmetry.space_group_name_H-M   'P 1'
#
loop_
_entity.id
_entity.type
_entity.pdbx_description
1 polymer ?
#
loop_
_entity_poly.entity_id
_entity_poly.type
_entity_poly.pdbx_seq_one_letter_code
_entity_poly.pdbx_strand_id
1 'polypeptide(L)'
;MTAIRKKLEFTVSETIDLNEKTIEYFKKSNFKHIDSNPTDRKIRFERGSIASNMWTFNSLNWKSEIDIEINGQEVKANFNINAAGQIPTNKDEMLWETFIDNYQKYLRDSNFDFLTENTKTLKTTKK
;
A
#
# COMPACT_ATOMS: atom_id res chain seq x y z
N MET A 1 12.81 -12.18 12.36
CA MET A 1 12.49 -10.91 11.67
C MET A 1 11.01 -10.64 11.87
N THR A 2 10.65 -9.48 12.41
CA THR A 2 9.24 -9.09 12.60
C THR A 2 8.69 -8.54 11.29
N ALA A 3 7.52 -9.02 10.86
CA ALA A 3 6.88 -8.58 9.63
C ALA A 3 5.39 -8.36 9.89
N ILE A 4 4.85 -7.27 9.35
CA ILE A 4 3.41 -7.04 9.28
C ILE A 4 2.94 -7.62 7.95
N ARG A 5 1.95 -8.51 8.02
CA ARG A 5 1.29 -9.07 6.84
C ARG A 5 -0.17 -8.68 6.87
N LYS A 6 -0.63 -7.99 5.84
CA LYS A 6 -2.05 -7.64 5.68
C LYS A 6 -2.54 -8.16 4.33
N LYS A 7 -3.78 -8.62 4.31
CA LYS A 7 -4.46 -9.08 3.10
C LYS A 7 -5.76 -8.33 2.98
N LEU A 8 -6.08 -7.94 1.76
CA LEU A 8 -7.31 -7.25 1.43
C LEU A 8 -7.88 -7.88 0.17
N GLU A 9 -9.17 -8.23 0.21
CA GLU A 9 -9.91 -8.78 -0.92
C GLU A 9 -11.27 -8.08 -1.00
N PHE A 10 -11.59 -7.55 -2.17
CA PHE A 10 -12.86 -6.84 -2.38
C PHE A 10 -13.21 -6.76 -3.87
N THR A 11 -14.49 -6.50 -4.12
CA THR A 11 -15.01 -6.23 -5.47
C THR A 11 -15.28 -4.73 -5.62
N VAL A 12 -15.01 -4.21 -6.80
CA VAL A 12 -15.33 -2.83 -7.21
C VAL A 12 -16.53 -2.86 -8.17
N SER A 13 -17.59 -2.14 -7.84
CA SER A 13 -18.81 -2.08 -8.66
C SER A 13 -18.70 -1.17 -9.87
N GLU A 14 -17.81 -0.17 -9.83
CA GLU A 14 -17.66 0.80 -10.91
C GLU A 14 -16.88 0.21 -12.10
N THR A 15 -17.24 0.65 -13.30
CA THR A 15 -16.53 0.31 -14.54
C THR A 15 -15.33 1.25 -14.69
N ILE A 16 -14.30 1.03 -13.87
CA ILE A 16 -13.05 1.80 -13.89
C ILE A 16 -11.87 0.90 -14.30
N ASP A 17 -10.80 1.51 -14.83
CA ASP A 17 -9.55 0.79 -15.04
C ASP A 17 -8.82 0.60 -13.69
N LEU A 18 -9.03 -0.57 -13.07
CA LEU A 18 -8.44 -0.92 -11.79
C LEU A 18 -6.91 -1.01 -11.85
N ASN A 19 -6.32 -1.36 -13.00
CA ASN A 19 -4.87 -1.45 -13.15
C ASN A 19 -4.27 -0.04 -13.09
N GLU A 20 -4.80 0.88 -13.90
CA GLU A 20 -4.35 2.26 -13.95
C GLU A 20 -4.48 2.94 -12.58
N LYS A 21 -5.65 2.81 -11.94
CA LYS A 21 -5.91 3.38 -10.62
C LYS A 21 -5.01 2.81 -9.53
N THR A 22 -4.78 1.50 -9.56
CA THR A 22 -3.85 0.86 -8.62
C THR A 22 -2.43 1.40 -8.79
N ILE A 23 -1.94 1.47 -10.03
CA ILE A 23 -0.62 2.03 -10.33
C ILE A 23 -0.52 3.50 -9.89
N GLU A 24 -1.57 4.29 -10.16
CA GLU A 24 -1.63 5.70 -9.76
C GLU A 24 -1.51 5.85 -8.24
N TYR A 25 -2.32 5.11 -7.47
CA TYR A 25 -2.34 5.15 -6.01
C TYR A 25 -0.96 4.89 -5.39
N PHE A 26 -0.32 3.81 -5.82
CA PHE A 26 0.98 3.40 -5.28
C PHE A 26 2.12 4.32 -5.74
N LYS A 27 2.14 4.75 -7.01
CA LYS A 27 3.15 5.71 -7.51
C LYS A 27 3.05 7.05 -6.79
N LYS A 28 1.85 7.62 -6.65
CA LYS A 28 1.63 8.88 -5.91
C LYS A 28 1.97 8.74 -4.43
N SER A 29 1.90 7.53 -3.90
CA SER A 29 2.37 7.20 -2.56
C SER A 29 3.87 6.90 -2.47
N ASN A 30 4.68 7.14 -3.52
CA ASN A 30 6.13 6.88 -3.58
C ASN A 30 6.54 5.38 -3.52
N PHE A 31 5.68 4.48 -3.94
CA PHE A 31 6.07 3.10 -4.21
C PHE A 31 6.61 2.97 -5.63
N LYS A 32 7.62 2.12 -5.80
CA LYS A 32 8.17 1.77 -7.10
C LYS A 32 7.39 0.59 -7.66
N HIS A 33 6.86 0.74 -8.86
CA HIS A 33 6.27 -0.37 -9.60
C HIS A 33 7.41 -1.23 -10.16
N ILE A 34 7.42 -2.53 -9.83
CA ILE A 34 8.48 -3.46 -10.23
C ILE A 34 8.06 -4.42 -11.33
N ASP A 35 6.78 -4.41 -11.72
CA ASP A 35 6.31 -5.30 -12.78
C ASP A 35 6.76 -4.84 -14.16
N SER A 36 7.29 -5.83 -14.89
CA SER A 36 7.82 -5.70 -16.25
C SER A 36 7.17 -6.69 -17.22
N ASN A 37 6.20 -7.49 -16.75
CA ASN A 37 5.57 -8.52 -17.57
C ASN A 37 4.05 -8.27 -17.75
N PRO A 38 3.60 -7.81 -18.94
CA PRO A 38 2.19 -7.50 -19.21
C PRO A 38 1.26 -8.73 -19.29
N THR A 39 1.80 -9.95 -19.12
CA THR A 39 1.01 -11.20 -19.17
C THR A 39 0.55 -11.69 -17.80
N ASP A 40 1.16 -11.21 -16.71
CA ASP A 40 0.75 -11.55 -15.36
C ASP A 40 -0.39 -10.61 -14.93
N ARG A 41 -1.50 -11.15 -14.42
CA ARG A 41 -2.60 -10.36 -13.79
C ARG A 41 -2.20 -9.78 -12.43
N LYS A 42 -0.90 -9.68 -12.19
CA LYS A 42 -0.28 -9.27 -10.95
C LYS A 42 0.42 -7.94 -11.19
N ILE A 43 0.27 -7.05 -10.23
CA ILE A 43 0.93 -5.77 -10.18
C ILE A 43 1.72 -5.73 -8.89
N ARG A 44 3.04 -5.64 -9.03
CA ARG A 44 3.94 -5.62 -7.88
C ARG A 44 4.53 -4.25 -7.63
N PHE A 45 4.59 -3.89 -6.34
CA PHE A 45 5.21 -2.67 -5.87
C PHE A 45 6.22 -2.95 -4.77
N GLU A 46 7.30 -2.17 -4.75
CA GLU A 46 8.27 -2.16 -3.66
C GLU A 46 8.43 -0.76 -3.09
N ARG A 47 8.83 -0.70 -1.81
CA ARG A 47 9.27 0.55 -1.18
C ARG A 47 10.32 0.27 -0.11
N GLY A 48 11.11 1.30 0.20
CA GLY A 48 12.16 1.26 1.21
C GLY A 48 13.47 0.63 0.73
N SER A 49 14.54 0.78 1.51
CA SER A 49 15.82 0.09 1.30
C SER A 49 16.44 -0.26 2.64
N ILE A 50 17.10 -1.42 2.72
CA ILE A 50 17.79 -1.88 3.94
C ILE A 50 18.86 -0.86 4.39
N ALA A 51 19.51 -0.18 3.44
CA ALA A 51 20.63 0.72 3.72
C ALA A 51 20.24 2.08 4.32
N SER A 52 18.97 2.50 4.19
CA SER A 52 18.45 3.78 4.71
C SER A 52 17.49 3.63 5.91
N ASN A 53 17.22 2.38 6.31
CA ASN A 53 16.17 2.02 7.27
C ASN A 53 16.61 1.95 8.74
N MET A 54 17.82 2.37 9.10
CA MET A 54 18.25 2.23 10.49
C MET A 54 17.52 3.19 11.45
N TRP A 55 16.80 4.22 10.96
CA TRP A 55 16.14 5.24 11.79
C TRP A 55 14.88 5.91 11.16
N THR A 56 14.07 5.20 10.37
CA THR A 56 12.83 5.80 9.82
C THR A 56 11.64 5.59 10.77
N PHE A 57 11.27 6.66 11.51
CA PHE A 57 10.03 6.72 12.32
C PHE A 57 8.73 6.60 11.51
N ASN A 58 8.79 6.72 10.19
CA ASN A 58 7.63 6.56 9.33
C ASN A 58 7.58 5.12 8.80
N SER A 59 6.66 4.30 9.32
CA SER A 59 6.54 2.91 8.93
C SER A 59 6.10 2.68 7.48
N LEU A 60 5.50 3.68 6.79
CA LEU A 60 5.26 3.61 5.34
C LEU A 60 6.53 3.67 4.49
N ASN A 61 7.67 4.03 5.07
CA ASN A 61 8.98 4.01 4.39
C ASN A 61 9.76 2.71 4.63
N TRP A 62 9.24 1.81 5.46
CA TRP A 62 9.87 0.52 5.72
C TRP A 62 9.95 -0.31 4.44
N LYS A 63 10.83 -1.32 4.45
CA LYS A 63 10.92 -2.23 3.31
C LYS A 63 9.58 -2.96 3.19
N SER A 64 8.92 -2.82 2.05
CA SER A 64 7.63 -3.46 1.80
C SER A 64 7.51 -3.96 0.37
N GLU A 65 6.88 -5.11 0.22
CA GLU A 65 6.49 -5.72 -1.06
C GLU A 65 4.97 -5.83 -1.08
N ILE A 66 4.35 -5.34 -2.14
CA ILE A 66 2.90 -5.33 -2.31
C ILE A 66 2.57 -6.05 -3.62
N ASP A 67 1.80 -7.13 -3.50
CA ASP A 67 1.31 -7.90 -4.64
C ASP A 67 -0.19 -7.67 -4.79
N ILE A 68 -0.60 -7.04 -5.89
CA ILE A 68 -2.00 -6.85 -6.24
C ILE A 68 -2.34 -7.80 -7.39
N GLU A 69 -3.41 -8.56 -7.28
CA GLU A 69 -3.97 -9.37 -8.34
C GLU A 69 -5.36 -8.83 -8.69
N ILE A 70 -5.59 -8.58 -9.99
CA ILE A 70 -6.84 -8.03 -10.50
C ILE A 70 -7.46 -9.03 -11.46
N ASN A 71 -8.67 -9.51 -11.14
CA ASN A 71 -9.44 -10.44 -11.96
C ASN A 71 -10.81 -9.81 -12.26
N GLY A 72 -10.92 -9.12 -13.39
CA GLY A 72 -12.14 -8.36 -13.72
C GLY A 72 -12.34 -7.22 -12.72
N GLN A 73 -13.35 -7.33 -11.87
CA GLN A 73 -13.67 -6.35 -10.81
C GLN A 73 -13.19 -6.76 -9.42
N GLU A 74 -12.59 -7.95 -9.29
CA GLU A 74 -12.05 -8.44 -8.03
C GLU A 74 -10.60 -7.98 -7.86
N VAL A 75 -10.31 -7.42 -6.69
CA VAL A 75 -8.98 -6.97 -6.29
C VAL A 75 -8.53 -7.79 -5.08
N LYS A 76 -7.36 -8.43 -5.20
CA LYS A 76 -6.68 -9.14 -4.12
C LYS A 76 -5.33 -8.50 -3.87
N ALA A 77 -5.13 -7.96 -2.69
CA ALA A 77 -3.91 -7.25 -2.32
C ALA A 77 -3.23 -7.93 -1.13
N ASN A 78 -1.94 -8.24 -1.28
CA ASN A 78 -1.09 -8.78 -0.23
C ASN A 78 -0.01 -7.76 0.10
N PHE A 79 0.05 -7.33 1.36
CA PHE A 79 1.03 -6.37 1.85
C PHE A 79 2.01 -7.09 2.78
N ASN A 80 3.27 -7.14 2.38
CA ASN A 80 4.38 -7.73 3.14
C ASN A 80 5.32 -6.62 3.60
N ILE A 81 5.18 -6.16 4.84
CA ILE A 81 5.99 -5.09 5.41
C ILE A 81 7.03 -5.67 6.37
N ASN A 82 8.29 -5.41 6.09
CA ASN A 82 9.40 -5.80 6.95
C ASN A 82 9.69 -4.67 7.95
N ALA A 83 9.48 -4.95 9.24
CA ALA A 83 9.69 -3.98 10.32
C ALA A 83 11.18 -3.72 10.66
N ALA A 84 12.11 -4.08 9.76
CA ALA A 84 13.55 -3.83 9.87
C ALA A 84 14.18 -4.25 11.21
N GLY A 85 13.62 -5.27 11.88
CA GLY A 85 14.08 -5.74 13.19
C GLY A 85 13.50 -4.99 14.40
N GLN A 86 12.62 -4.02 14.18
CA GLN A 86 11.83 -3.36 15.22
C GLN A 86 10.56 -4.16 15.51
N ILE A 87 10.00 -3.99 16.71
CA ILE A 87 8.67 -4.48 17.05
C ILE A 87 7.67 -3.41 16.59
N PRO A 88 6.76 -3.70 15.64
CA PRO A 88 5.71 -2.76 15.26
C PRO A 88 4.90 -2.29 16.47
N THR A 89 4.65 -1.00 16.54
CA THR A 89 3.72 -0.45 17.53
C THR A 89 2.29 -0.49 17.00
N ASN A 90 1.30 -0.37 17.88
CA ASN A 90 -0.10 -0.23 17.47
C ASN A 90 -0.30 0.97 16.52
N LYS A 91 0.47 2.06 16.69
CA LYS A 91 0.42 3.22 15.79
C LYS A 91 0.89 2.86 14.37
N ASP A 92 1.92 2.01 14.26
CA ASP A 92 2.43 1.56 12.96
C ASP A 92 1.43 0.67 12.25
N GLU A 93 0.78 -0.24 12.98
CA GLU A 93 -0.26 -1.10 12.42
C GLU A 93 -1.46 -0.28 11.95
N MET A 94 -1.93 0.68 12.75
CA MET A 94 -3.01 1.59 12.38
C MET A 94 -2.67 2.44 11.15
N LEU A 95 -1.41 2.89 11.02
CA LEU A 95 -0.96 3.65 9.85
C LEU A 95 -1.10 2.82 8.57
N TRP A 96 -0.65 1.56 8.62
CA TRP A 96 -0.77 0.63 7.50
C TRP A 96 -2.23 0.26 7.21
N GLU A 97 -3.04 0.01 8.24
CA GLU A 97 -4.47 -0.27 8.07
C GLU A 97 -5.20 0.90 7.40
N THR A 98 -4.96 2.12 7.86
CA THR A 98 -5.56 3.31 7.26
C THR A 98 -5.11 3.50 5.81
N PHE A 99 -3.83 3.27 5.52
CA PHE A 99 -3.31 3.33 4.16
C PHE A 99 -3.96 2.28 3.23
N ILE A 100 -4.24 1.08 3.75
CA ILE A 100 -4.91 0.00 3.01
C ILE A 100 -6.39 0.32 2.81
N ASP A 101 -7.06 0.86 3.82
CA ASP A 101 -8.47 1.28 3.75
C ASP A 101 -8.66 2.44 2.75
N ASN A 102 -7.74 3.40 2.74
CA ASN A 102 -7.75 4.49 1.77
C ASN A 102 -7.56 4.00 0.32
N TYR A 103 -6.76 2.96 0.11
CA TYR A 103 -6.66 2.30 -1.20
C TYR A 103 -7.99 1.70 -1.64
N GLN A 104 -8.65 0.95 -0.74
CA GLN A 104 -9.97 0.37 -1.00
C GLN A 104 -11.02 1.44 -1.33
N LYS A 105 -11.05 2.54 -0.56
CA LYS A 105 -11.95 3.67 -0.79
C LYS A 105 -11.69 4.34 -2.12
N TYR A 106 -10.44 4.60 -2.46
CA TYR A 106 -10.05 5.19 -3.73
C TYR A 106 -10.49 4.37 -4.94
N LEU A 107 -10.43 3.04 -4.84
CA LEU A 107 -10.91 2.15 -5.90
C LEU A 107 -12.44 2.03 -5.96
N ARG A 108 -13.16 2.43 -4.92
CA ARG A 108 -14.64 2.41 -4.89
C ARG A 108 -15.26 3.77 -5.19
N ASP A 109 -14.53 4.84 -4.94
CA ASP A 109 -14.93 6.22 -5.18
C ASP A 109 -13.77 6.97 -5.81
N SER A 110 -13.89 7.20 -7.11
CA SER A 110 -12.87 7.87 -7.91
C SER A 110 -12.61 9.34 -7.50
N ASN A 111 -13.50 9.95 -6.72
CA ASN A 111 -13.35 11.32 -6.21
C ASN A 111 -12.65 11.38 -4.83
N PHE A 112 -12.33 10.22 -4.24
CA PHE A 112 -11.69 10.17 -2.93
C PHE A 112 -10.25 10.72 -2.97
N ASP A 113 -10.00 11.82 -2.26
CA ASP A 113 -8.67 12.42 -2.13
C ASP A 113 -7.79 11.65 -1.14
N PHE A 114 -7.28 10.51 -1.61
CA PHE A 114 -6.41 9.65 -0.81
C PHE A 114 -5.09 10.31 -0.42
N LEU A 115 -4.60 11.31 -1.17
CA LEU A 115 -3.34 11.99 -0.87
C LEU A 115 -3.45 12.80 0.41
N THR A 116 -4.54 13.56 0.54
CA THR A 116 -4.82 14.34 1.74
C THR A 116 -5.03 13.43 2.94
N GLU A 117 -5.80 12.36 2.79
CA GLU A 117 -6.08 11.42 3.89
C GLU A 117 -4.83 10.67 4.34
N ASN A 118 -4.03 10.13 3.41
CA ASN A 118 -2.76 9.47 3.74
C ASN A 118 -1.77 10.44 4.43
N THR A 119 -1.76 11.72 4.03
CA THR A 119 -0.91 12.74 4.65
C THR A 119 -1.38 13.09 6.08
N LYS A 120 -2.69 13.13 6.33
CA LYS A 120 -3.26 13.36 7.68
C LYS A 120 -2.88 12.23 8.63
N THR A 121 -3.01 10.97 8.20
CA THR A 121 -2.65 9.80 9.01
C THR A 121 -1.17 9.78 9.34
N LEU A 122 -0.30 10.16 8.40
CA LEU A 122 1.14 10.31 8.64
C LEU A 122 1.50 11.40 9.67
N LYS A 123 0.72 12.49 9.75
CA LYS A 123 0.98 13.58 10.70
C LYS A 123 0.53 13.23 12.12
N THR A 124 -0.54 12.45 12.25
CA THR A 124 -1.10 12.05 13.55
C THR A 124 -0.29 10.95 14.22
N THR A 125 0.31 10.04 13.46
CA THR A 125 1.15 8.94 13.99
C THR A 125 2.55 9.40 14.41
N LYS A 126 3.02 10.55 13.91
CA LYS A 126 4.28 11.20 14.34
C LYS A 126 4.19 11.97 15.66
N LYS A 127 2.98 12.25 16.15
CA LYS A 127 2.74 12.86 17.47
C LYS A 127 2.63 11.77 18.54
#